data_AF-A0A519GX15-F1
#
_entry.id   AF-A0A519GX15-F1
#
_cell.length_a   1.000
_cell.length_b   1.000
_cell.length_c   1.000
_cell.angle_alpha   90.00
_cell.angle_beta   90.00
_cell.angle_gamma   90.00
#
_symmetry.space_group_name_H-M   'P 1'
#
loop_
_entity.id
_entity.type
_entity.pdbx_description
1 polymer ?
#
loop_
_entity_poly.entity_id
_entity_poly.type
_entity_poly.pdbx_seq_one_letter_code
_entity_poly.pdbx_strand_id
1 'polypeptide(L)'
;QQQPQLHAEPLPAAVLLQDGRTAARRRPAAGFAAHLQSLKTEHAFWMSGEATLGAADGTLLNRYWDDRCTPREESWREDVLTADAAKTVTGRSPADVWRDLRAGAESGWDFSGRWCADPADIATIETTALAPVDLNALLAGLENAIALGAARSGDTTTAHAFEARATARCQQLQTRFWRADAGHFADLNWRDAADPRPLTAAALVPLYLGLATQAQADAMAAQVQRHLLGANGLLTTALTTGQQWDAPNGWAPLQWMAAQGLLRYGHLAQARDIATRWCASVHRVYLATGRLLEKYDVAEDKPGGGGEYETQDGFGWTNGVFVAFKDGLLSP
;
A
#
# COMPACT_ATOMS: atom_id res chain seq x y z
N GLN A 1 32.24 6.20 5.16
CA GLN A 1 31.26 6.69 6.15
C GLN A 1 29.93 6.03 5.83
N GLN A 2 29.54 5.00 6.58
CA GLN A 2 28.27 4.29 6.39
C GLN A 2 27.16 5.14 7.02
N GLN A 3 26.30 5.73 6.19
CA GLN A 3 25.01 6.22 6.64
C GLN A 3 24.14 5.00 6.98
N PRO A 4 23.39 5.02 8.09
CA PRO A 4 22.43 3.95 8.39
C PRO A 4 21.35 3.94 7.31
N GLN A 5 21.22 2.82 6.60
CA GLN A 5 20.13 2.56 5.66
C GLN A 5 18.84 2.44 6.46
N LEU A 6 18.01 3.48 6.44
CA LEU A 6 16.60 3.37 6.75
C LEU A 6 15.94 2.76 5.52
N HIS A 7 15.71 1.45 5.53
CA HIS A 7 14.76 0.85 4.60
C HIS A 7 13.38 1.39 5.01
N ALA A 8 12.85 2.35 4.24
CA ALA A 8 11.51 2.86 4.43
C ALA A 8 10.53 1.80 3.92
N GLU A 9 9.98 0.99 4.82
CA GLU A 9 8.83 0.15 4.51
C GLU A 9 7.54 0.98 4.48
N PRO A 10 6.55 0.63 3.65
CA PRO A 10 5.45 1.50 3.23
C PRO A 10 4.41 1.81 4.33
N LEU A 11 4.60 1.42 5.58
CA LEU A 11 3.66 1.72 6.65
C LEU A 11 4.21 2.88 7.50
N PRO A 12 3.73 4.12 7.31
CA PRO A 12 4.11 5.21 8.20
C PRO A 12 3.78 4.87 9.64
N ALA A 13 4.61 5.38 10.56
CA ALA A 13 4.39 5.19 12.00
C ALA A 13 2.99 5.67 12.44
N ALA A 14 2.39 6.58 11.68
CA ALA A 14 1.02 7.05 11.86
C ALA A 14 -0.04 5.95 11.79
N VAL A 15 0.13 4.93 10.93
CA VAL A 15 -0.80 3.80 10.79
C VAL A 15 -0.74 2.90 12.03
N LEU A 16 0.46 2.66 12.56
CA LEU A 16 0.69 1.84 13.76
C LEU A 16 0.07 2.44 15.03
N LEU A 17 -0.11 3.77 15.07
CA LEU A 17 -0.64 4.48 16.23
C LEU A 17 -2.17 4.60 16.26
N GLN A 18 -2.87 4.23 15.18
CA GLN A 18 -4.34 4.27 15.12
C GLN A 18 -5.02 3.03 15.76
N ASP A 19 -4.35 1.87 15.82
CA ASP A 19 -4.98 0.56 16.13
C ASP A 19 -4.68 -0.01 17.55
N GLY A 20 -4.59 0.86 18.57
CA GLY A 20 -4.33 0.45 19.97
C GLY A 20 -5.55 -0.08 20.75
N ARG A 21 -5.53 -1.36 21.15
CA ARG A 21 -6.60 -2.12 21.86
C ARG A 21 -7.04 -1.68 23.28
N THR A 22 -6.64 -0.53 23.83
CA THR A 22 -7.04 -0.15 25.19
C THR A 22 -7.93 1.09 25.23
N ALA A 23 -8.92 1.10 26.13
CA ALA A 23 -9.84 2.23 26.31
C ALA A 23 -9.13 3.56 26.67
N ALA A 24 -7.90 3.49 27.20
CA ALA A 24 -7.02 4.64 27.45
C ALA A 24 -6.28 5.15 26.19
N ARG A 25 -6.31 4.41 25.07
CA ARG A 25 -5.74 4.75 23.75
C ARG A 25 -6.80 5.19 22.72
N ARG A 26 -8.06 5.39 23.15
CA ARG A 26 -9.17 5.94 22.33
C ARG A 26 -8.99 7.40 21.88
N ARG A 27 -7.78 7.96 21.97
CA ARG A 27 -7.44 9.27 21.41
C ARG A 27 -6.12 9.14 20.66
N PRO A 28 -6.13 8.76 19.37
CA PRO A 28 -4.89 8.61 18.59
C PRO A 28 -4.01 9.87 18.65
N ALA A 29 -4.61 11.05 18.83
CA ALA A 29 -3.93 12.32 19.06
C ALA A 29 -2.90 12.31 20.22
N ALA A 30 -3.11 11.54 21.30
CA ALA A 30 -2.13 11.46 22.39
C ALA A 30 -0.89 10.65 21.99
N GLY A 31 -1.06 9.57 21.22
CA GLY A 31 0.04 8.81 20.64
C GLY A 31 0.80 9.64 19.60
N PHE A 32 0.07 10.34 18.72
CA PHE A 32 0.67 11.24 17.75
C PHE A 32 1.46 12.37 18.42
N ALA A 33 0.95 12.96 19.50
CA ALA A 33 1.67 13.98 20.25
C ALA A 33 2.99 13.44 20.85
N ALA A 34 2.96 12.23 21.41
CA ALA A 34 4.14 11.60 21.98
C ALA A 34 5.24 11.28 20.94
N HIS A 35 4.85 11.08 19.67
CA HIS A 35 5.75 10.73 18.56
C HIS A 35 5.86 11.84 17.51
N LEU A 36 5.41 13.07 17.81
CA LEU A 36 5.26 14.15 16.83
C LEU A 36 6.55 14.45 16.08
N GLN A 37 7.69 14.42 16.77
CA GLN A 37 8.99 14.67 16.14
C GLN A 37 9.36 13.58 15.13
N SER A 38 9.12 12.30 15.46
CA SER A 38 9.36 11.18 14.55
C SER A 38 8.48 11.28 13.31
N LEU A 39 7.18 11.60 13.49
CA LEU A 39 6.25 11.79 12.37
C LEU A 39 6.70 12.93 11.45
N LYS A 40 7.15 14.07 12.02
CA LYS A 40 7.68 15.20 11.24
C LYS A 40 8.96 14.85 10.49
N THR A 41 9.86 14.06 11.11
CA THR A 41 11.09 13.59 10.46
C THR A 41 10.80 12.66 9.29
N GLU A 42 9.88 11.71 9.47
CA GLU A 42 9.44 10.81 8.39
C GLU A 42 8.79 11.60 7.25
N HIS A 43 7.89 12.52 7.58
CA HIS A 43 7.27 13.38 6.59
C HIS A 43 8.32 14.22 5.82
N ALA A 44 9.32 14.75 6.51
CA ALA A 44 10.40 15.52 5.86
C ALA A 44 11.27 14.65 4.93
N PHE A 45 11.45 13.36 5.24
CA PHE A 45 12.10 12.41 4.33
C PHE A 45 11.30 12.29 3.02
N TRP A 46 10.00 12.00 3.10
CA TRP A 46 9.15 11.87 1.91
C TRP A 46 9.04 13.15 1.08
N MET A 47 9.10 14.32 1.72
CA MET A 47 9.00 15.62 1.06
C MET A 47 10.35 16.24 0.70
N SER A 48 11.45 15.49 0.81
CA SER A 48 12.77 15.95 0.38
C SER A 48 12.74 16.35 -1.11
N GLY A 49 13.16 17.58 -1.40
CA GLY A 49 13.12 18.16 -2.75
C GLY A 49 11.88 19.01 -3.07
N GLU A 50 10.88 19.10 -2.18
CA GLU A 50 9.66 19.88 -2.43
C GLU A 50 9.91 21.36 -2.74
N ALA A 51 10.93 21.97 -2.14
CA ALA A 51 11.24 23.38 -2.33
C ALA A 51 11.82 23.70 -3.73
N THR A 52 12.34 22.70 -4.44
CA THR A 52 12.94 22.86 -5.78
C THR A 52 12.06 22.29 -6.89
N LEU A 53 11.02 21.53 -6.54
CA LEU A 53 10.00 21.03 -7.46
C LEU A 53 9.07 22.19 -7.85
N GLY A 54 9.42 22.91 -8.91
CA GLY A 54 8.55 23.91 -9.54
C GLY A 54 7.36 23.25 -10.24
N ALA A 55 6.41 22.70 -9.50
CA ALA A 55 5.16 22.19 -10.06
C ALA A 55 4.38 23.38 -10.65
N ALA A 56 4.14 23.37 -11.96
CA ALA A 56 3.49 24.47 -12.68
C ALA A 56 2.08 24.81 -12.17
N ASP A 57 1.41 23.84 -11.55
CA ASP A 57 0.09 24.00 -10.91
C ASP A 57 0.15 23.91 -9.37
N GLY A 58 1.35 23.85 -8.79
CA GLY A 58 1.57 23.71 -7.35
C GLY A 58 1.24 22.33 -6.77
N THR A 59 0.92 21.34 -7.60
CA THR A 59 0.58 19.98 -7.14
C THR A 59 1.84 19.20 -6.78
N LEU A 60 1.90 18.69 -5.53
CA LEU A 60 2.95 17.80 -5.08
C LEU A 60 2.39 16.40 -4.87
N LEU A 61 2.95 15.43 -5.58
CA LEU A 61 2.69 14.00 -5.39
C LEU A 61 4.00 13.31 -5.01
N ASN A 62 3.87 12.16 -4.35
CA ASN A 62 5.00 11.33 -3.97
C ASN A 62 4.99 10.02 -4.75
N ARG A 63 6.19 9.46 -4.91
CA ARG A 63 6.45 8.16 -5.53
C ARG A 63 7.48 7.40 -4.69
N TYR A 64 7.52 6.08 -4.84
CA TYR A 64 8.63 5.29 -4.33
C TYR A 64 9.90 5.56 -5.14
N TRP A 65 11.04 5.59 -4.48
CA TRP A 65 12.35 5.93 -5.01
C TRP A 65 13.49 5.43 -4.10
N ASP A 66 14.38 4.59 -4.64
CA ASP A 66 15.67 4.30 -4.01
C ASP A 66 16.75 5.22 -4.61
N ASP A 67 17.69 5.73 -3.82
CA ASP A 67 18.78 6.58 -4.28
C ASP A 67 19.85 5.87 -5.14
N ARG A 68 19.89 4.54 -5.11
CA ARG A 68 20.78 3.69 -5.91
C ARG A 68 20.10 3.25 -7.21
N CYS A 69 20.92 3.13 -8.25
CA CYS A 69 20.55 2.55 -9.55
C CYS A 69 21.53 1.43 -9.91
N THR A 70 21.70 0.47 -9.00
CA THR A 70 22.52 -0.73 -9.16
C THR A 70 21.65 -1.96 -8.87
N PRO A 71 22.02 -3.18 -9.28
CA PRO A 71 21.28 -4.37 -8.86
C PRO A 71 21.18 -4.43 -7.33
N ARG A 72 20.06 -4.92 -6.81
CA ARG A 72 19.82 -5.22 -5.40
C ARG A 72 20.82 -6.25 -4.91
N GLU A 73 21.37 -6.03 -3.74
CA GLU A 73 22.39 -6.89 -3.15
C GLU A 73 21.82 -8.29 -2.84
N GLU A 74 20.56 -8.36 -2.45
CA GLU A 74 19.80 -9.56 -2.10
C GLU A 74 19.21 -10.32 -3.30
N SER A 75 19.05 -9.66 -4.46
CA SER A 75 18.48 -10.21 -5.71
C SER A 75 19.34 -9.88 -6.94
N TRP A 76 20.67 -9.92 -6.78
CA TRP A 76 21.61 -9.39 -7.78
C TRP A 76 21.44 -10.02 -9.16
N ARG A 77 21.32 -11.35 -9.22
CA ARG A 77 21.25 -12.08 -10.49
C ARG A 77 19.95 -11.77 -11.22
N GLU A 78 18.85 -11.77 -10.48
CA GLU A 78 17.49 -11.52 -10.94
C GLU A 78 17.41 -10.11 -11.55
N ASP A 79 17.93 -9.11 -10.85
CA ASP A 79 17.97 -7.71 -11.31
C ASP A 79 18.81 -7.52 -12.58
N VAL A 80 19.96 -8.21 -12.69
CA VAL A 80 20.80 -8.17 -13.89
C VAL A 80 20.07 -8.78 -15.09
N LEU A 81 19.39 -9.91 -14.90
CA LEU A 81 18.65 -10.59 -15.96
C LEU A 81 17.44 -9.77 -16.43
N THR A 82 16.67 -9.21 -15.49
CA THR A 82 15.54 -8.33 -15.81
C THR A 82 16.00 -7.10 -16.59
N ALA A 83 17.09 -6.46 -16.16
CA ALA A 83 17.65 -5.32 -16.88
C ALA A 83 18.21 -5.68 -18.26
N ASP A 84 18.74 -6.89 -18.45
CA ASP A 84 19.18 -7.35 -19.77
C ASP A 84 18.01 -7.59 -20.72
N ALA A 85 16.94 -8.26 -20.25
CA ALA A 85 15.70 -8.43 -21.00
C ALA A 85 15.07 -7.08 -21.39
N ALA A 86 15.06 -6.11 -20.46
CA ALA A 86 14.50 -4.78 -20.68
C ALA A 86 15.20 -4.01 -21.81
N LYS A 87 16.49 -4.25 -22.08
CA LYS A 87 17.17 -3.64 -23.23
C LYS A 87 16.51 -4.03 -24.55
N THR A 88 16.06 -5.28 -24.67
CA THR A 88 15.41 -5.77 -25.89
C THR A 88 13.94 -5.37 -25.94
N VAL A 89 13.23 -5.44 -24.81
CA VAL A 89 11.78 -5.18 -24.77
C VAL A 89 11.46 -3.68 -24.85
N THR A 90 12.18 -2.85 -24.09
CA THR A 90 11.86 -1.42 -23.93
C THR A 90 12.97 -0.47 -24.39
N GLY A 91 14.17 -0.99 -24.66
CA GLY A 91 15.34 -0.17 -25.00
C GLY A 91 15.91 0.64 -23.83
N ARG A 92 15.41 0.42 -22.61
CA ARG A 92 15.80 1.18 -21.43
C ARG A 92 17.19 0.81 -20.93
N SER A 93 17.86 1.77 -20.30
CA SER A 93 19.18 1.53 -19.71
C SER A 93 19.07 0.65 -18.46
N PRO A 94 20.07 -0.20 -18.16
CA PRO A 94 20.05 -1.01 -16.93
C PRO A 94 19.90 -0.19 -15.65
N ALA A 95 20.52 0.99 -15.59
CA ALA A 95 20.44 1.87 -14.42
C ALA A 95 19.00 2.33 -14.14
N ASP A 96 18.23 2.65 -15.18
CA ASP A 96 16.84 3.05 -15.01
C ASP A 96 15.97 1.88 -14.55
N VAL A 97 16.22 0.67 -15.07
CA VAL A 97 15.48 -0.54 -14.68
C VAL A 97 15.79 -0.93 -13.23
N TRP A 98 17.07 -0.89 -12.81
CA TRP A 98 17.45 -1.15 -11.42
C TRP A 98 16.87 -0.14 -10.44
N ARG A 99 16.73 1.13 -10.84
CA ARG A 99 16.05 2.14 -10.04
C ARG A 99 14.58 1.77 -9.81
N ASP A 100 13.88 1.32 -10.85
CA ASP A 100 12.47 0.92 -10.74
C ASP A 100 12.27 -0.38 -9.96
N LEU A 101 13.19 -1.34 -10.08
CA LEU A 101 13.19 -2.57 -9.26
C LEU A 101 13.36 -2.23 -7.77
N ARG A 102 14.33 -1.37 -7.43
CA ARG A 102 14.52 -0.92 -6.04
C ARG A 102 13.35 -0.11 -5.50
N ALA A 103 12.79 0.79 -6.31
CA ALA A 103 11.55 1.49 -5.95
C ALA A 103 10.37 0.52 -5.76
N GLY A 104 10.31 -0.56 -6.54
CA GLY A 104 9.34 -1.65 -6.37
C GLY A 104 9.51 -2.34 -5.02
N ALA A 105 10.75 -2.58 -4.58
CA ALA A 105 11.04 -3.09 -3.24
C ALA A 105 10.67 -2.10 -2.12
N GLU A 106 10.98 -0.80 -2.26
CA GLU A 106 10.58 0.22 -1.27
C GLU A 106 9.05 0.31 -1.13
N SER A 107 8.30 0.05 -2.20
CA SER A 107 6.84 0.00 -2.15
C SER A 107 6.27 -1.12 -1.27
N GLY A 108 7.09 -2.12 -0.95
CA GLY A 108 6.69 -3.37 -0.31
C GLY A 108 5.90 -4.31 -1.23
N TRP A 109 5.78 -4.01 -2.53
CA TRP A 109 5.09 -4.84 -3.53
C TRP A 109 6.07 -5.32 -4.62
N ASP A 110 7.18 -5.95 -4.23
CA ASP A 110 8.18 -6.54 -5.12
C ASP A 110 7.84 -8.02 -5.44
N PHE A 111 7.40 -8.39 -6.63
CA PHE A 111 6.90 -7.52 -7.68
C PHE A 111 5.41 -7.75 -7.95
N SER A 112 4.87 -6.87 -8.78
CA SER A 112 3.50 -6.87 -9.27
C SER A 112 3.47 -6.26 -10.67
N GLY A 113 2.58 -6.75 -11.52
CA GLY A 113 2.21 -6.11 -12.79
C GLY A 113 1.65 -4.71 -12.59
N ARG A 114 1.23 -4.34 -11.36
CA ARG A 114 0.91 -2.96 -10.95
C ARG A 114 1.96 -1.95 -11.40
N TRP A 115 3.25 -2.32 -11.32
CA TRP A 115 4.38 -1.45 -11.61
C TRP A 115 4.84 -1.44 -13.07
N CYS A 116 4.25 -2.30 -13.91
CA CYS A 116 4.76 -2.56 -15.26
C CYS A 116 3.86 -1.88 -16.30
N ALA A 117 4.44 -1.42 -17.42
CA ALA A 117 3.68 -0.89 -18.54
C ALA A 117 2.90 -2.01 -19.26
N ASP A 118 3.53 -3.16 -19.43
CA ASP A 118 2.84 -4.43 -19.70
C ASP A 118 2.77 -5.22 -18.37
N PRO A 119 1.58 -5.37 -17.77
CA PRO A 119 1.45 -6.06 -16.49
C PRO A 119 1.96 -7.51 -16.48
N ALA A 120 2.08 -8.15 -17.64
CA ALA A 120 2.57 -9.53 -17.75
C ALA A 120 4.09 -9.63 -17.89
N ASP A 121 4.80 -8.52 -18.10
CA ASP A 121 6.26 -8.52 -18.34
C ASP A 121 6.99 -7.53 -17.43
N ILE A 122 7.74 -8.10 -16.46
CA ILE A 122 8.56 -7.34 -15.51
C ILE A 122 9.69 -6.55 -16.20
N ALA A 123 10.10 -6.91 -17.42
CA ALA A 123 11.06 -6.12 -18.19
C ALA A 123 10.53 -4.72 -18.56
N THR A 124 9.23 -4.49 -18.37
CA THR A 124 8.55 -3.20 -18.57
C THR A 124 8.28 -2.43 -17.26
N ILE A 125 8.86 -2.86 -16.13
CA ILE A 125 8.70 -2.19 -14.82
C ILE A 125 9.07 -0.70 -14.89
N GLU A 126 8.20 0.17 -14.42
CA GLU A 126 8.32 1.64 -14.49
C GLU A 126 7.91 2.33 -13.19
N THR A 127 8.17 1.70 -12.04
CA THR A 127 7.71 2.14 -10.70
C THR A 127 7.87 3.64 -10.45
N THR A 128 9.01 4.25 -10.82
CA THR A 128 9.27 5.68 -10.61
C THR A 128 8.51 6.61 -11.55
N ALA A 129 7.86 6.10 -12.59
CA ALA A 129 6.92 6.83 -13.43
C ALA A 129 5.52 6.94 -12.78
N LEU A 130 5.28 6.21 -11.70
CA LEU A 130 3.98 6.13 -11.05
C LEU A 130 3.98 6.93 -9.74
N ALA A 131 2.93 7.72 -9.54
CA ALA A 131 2.51 8.20 -8.23
C ALA A 131 1.51 7.17 -7.67
N PRO A 132 1.87 6.40 -6.64
CA PRO A 132 1.03 5.34 -6.11
C PRO A 132 -0.10 5.89 -5.24
N VAL A 133 -1.30 5.31 -5.37
CA VAL A 133 -2.48 5.78 -4.63
C VAL A 133 -2.39 5.49 -3.13
N ASP A 134 -1.80 4.36 -2.76
CA ASP A 134 -1.53 3.98 -1.38
C ASP A 134 -0.53 4.94 -0.72
N LEU A 135 0.63 5.20 -1.33
CA LEU A 135 1.62 6.12 -0.77
C LEU A 135 1.03 7.52 -0.55
N ASN A 136 0.32 8.07 -1.53
CA ASN A 136 -0.26 9.41 -1.40
C ASN A 136 -1.42 9.43 -0.38
N ALA A 137 -2.17 8.35 -0.21
CA ALA A 137 -3.15 8.22 0.87
C ALA A 137 -2.46 8.13 2.24
N LEU A 138 -1.41 7.31 2.37
CA LEU A 138 -0.64 7.14 3.60
C LEU A 138 0.01 8.44 4.06
N LEU A 139 0.52 9.25 3.13
CA LEU A 139 1.05 10.59 3.44
C LEU A 139 -0.04 11.55 3.91
N ALA A 140 -1.26 11.50 3.35
CA ALA A 140 -2.38 12.30 3.88
C ALA A 140 -2.74 11.84 5.30
N GLY A 141 -2.67 10.53 5.57
CA GLY A 141 -2.80 9.96 6.92
C GLY A 141 -1.72 10.45 7.89
N LEU A 142 -0.46 10.52 7.44
CA LEU A 142 0.66 11.05 8.20
C LEU A 142 0.51 12.55 8.49
N GLU A 143 0.11 13.34 7.50
CA GLU A 143 -0.15 14.78 7.65
C GLU A 143 -1.27 15.03 8.67
N ASN A 144 -2.38 14.27 8.60
CA ASN A 144 -3.45 14.30 9.60
C ASN A 144 -2.97 13.91 11.00
N ALA A 145 -2.12 12.89 11.11
CA ALA A 145 -1.54 12.47 12.38
C ALA A 145 -0.67 13.57 13.01
N ILE A 146 0.17 14.24 12.22
CA ILE A 146 0.99 15.38 12.67
C ILE A 146 0.09 16.53 13.11
N ALA A 147 -0.96 16.85 12.35
CA ALA A 147 -1.89 17.93 12.70
C ALA A 147 -2.57 17.67 14.05
N LEU A 148 -3.10 16.46 14.27
CA LEU A 148 -3.73 16.05 15.52
C LEU A 148 -2.75 16.01 16.70
N GLY A 149 -1.54 15.51 16.47
CA GLY A 149 -0.48 15.46 17.48
C GLY A 149 -0.02 16.86 17.90
N ALA A 150 0.19 17.76 16.94
CA ALA A 150 0.56 19.15 17.19
C ALA A 150 -0.54 19.91 17.94
N ALA A 151 -1.80 19.79 17.52
CA ALA A 151 -2.94 20.39 18.20
C ALA A 151 -3.05 19.91 19.65
N ARG A 152 -2.82 18.61 19.89
CA ARG A 152 -2.82 18.03 21.24
C ARG A 152 -1.68 18.55 22.12
N SER A 153 -0.54 18.88 21.53
CA SER A 153 0.62 19.48 22.21
C SER A 153 0.51 21.01 22.37
N GLY A 154 -0.54 21.64 21.85
CA GLY A 154 -0.71 23.10 21.89
C GLY A 154 0.06 23.87 20.80
N ASP A 155 0.69 23.18 19.85
CA ASP A 155 1.36 23.79 18.70
C ASP A 155 0.35 24.02 17.57
N THR A 156 -0.41 25.11 17.67
CA THR A 156 -1.47 25.46 16.73
C THR A 156 -0.94 25.81 15.34
N THR A 157 0.26 26.40 15.26
CA THR A 157 0.90 26.75 13.98
C THR A 157 1.21 25.50 13.16
N THR A 158 1.88 24.50 13.75
CA THR A 158 2.14 23.23 13.08
C THR A 158 0.83 22.51 12.75
N ALA A 159 -0.15 22.53 13.66
CA ALA A 159 -1.44 21.89 13.43
C ALA A 159 -2.14 22.41 12.16
N HIS A 160 -2.30 23.73 12.05
CA HIS A 160 -2.94 24.34 10.88
C HIS A 160 -2.14 24.14 9.59
N ALA A 161 -0.81 24.20 9.66
CA ALA A 161 0.04 23.96 8.50
C ALA A 161 -0.14 22.53 7.94
N PHE A 162 -0.19 21.52 8.81
CA PHE A 162 -0.35 20.13 8.39
C PHE A 162 -1.80 19.77 8.02
N GLU A 163 -2.79 20.40 8.63
CA GLU A 163 -4.20 20.28 8.21
C GLU A 163 -4.40 20.79 6.77
N ALA A 164 -3.78 21.91 6.42
CA ALA A 164 -3.81 22.44 5.06
C ALA A 164 -3.16 21.48 4.05
N ARG A 165 -2.04 20.84 4.41
CA ARG A 165 -1.37 19.84 3.56
C ARG A 165 -2.20 18.58 3.36
N ALA A 166 -2.74 18.02 4.44
CA ALA A 166 -3.63 16.87 4.38
C ALA A 166 -4.86 17.15 3.52
N THR A 167 -5.44 18.34 3.64
CA THR A 167 -6.57 18.80 2.81
C THR A 167 -6.18 18.87 1.34
N ALA A 168 -5.05 19.49 1.01
CA ALA A 168 -4.56 19.59 -0.36
C ALA A 168 -4.30 18.21 -0.98
N ARG A 169 -3.66 17.29 -0.24
CA ARG A 169 -3.40 15.93 -0.71
C ARG A 169 -4.67 15.11 -0.87
N CYS A 170 -5.63 15.25 0.05
CA CYS A 170 -6.96 14.65 -0.10
C CYS A 170 -7.64 15.13 -1.38
N GLN A 171 -7.60 16.44 -1.69
CA GLN A 171 -8.12 16.96 -2.95
C GLN A 171 -7.43 16.36 -4.19
N GLN A 172 -6.12 16.07 -4.12
CA GLN A 172 -5.44 15.36 -5.22
C GLN A 172 -5.92 13.91 -5.36
N LEU A 173 -6.13 13.19 -4.26
CA LEU A 173 -6.73 11.84 -4.30
C LEU A 173 -8.11 11.87 -4.98
N GLN A 174 -8.92 12.89 -4.67
CA GLN A 174 -10.24 13.06 -5.27
C GLN A 174 -10.21 13.39 -6.76
N THR A 175 -9.24 14.21 -7.20
CA THR A 175 -9.24 14.77 -8.57
C THR A 175 -8.36 14.00 -9.55
N ARG A 176 -7.33 13.30 -9.08
CA ARG A 176 -6.33 12.65 -9.94
C ARG A 176 -6.26 11.13 -9.85
N PHE A 177 -6.59 10.57 -8.69
CA PHE A 177 -6.51 9.13 -8.46
C PHE A 177 -7.87 8.43 -8.59
N TRP A 178 -8.97 9.16 -8.45
CA TRP A 178 -10.31 8.62 -8.63
C TRP A 178 -10.67 8.50 -10.13
N ARG A 179 -10.91 7.29 -10.60
CA ARG A 179 -11.39 6.99 -11.95
C ARG A 179 -12.91 6.86 -11.91
N ALA A 180 -13.63 7.96 -12.17
CA ALA A 180 -15.08 8.00 -12.05
C ALA A 180 -15.80 7.09 -13.06
N ASP A 181 -15.22 6.91 -14.24
CA ASP A 181 -15.67 5.99 -15.29
C ASP A 181 -15.56 4.52 -14.88
N ALA A 182 -14.49 4.17 -14.17
CA ALA A 182 -14.24 2.81 -13.70
C ALA A 182 -14.78 2.56 -12.28
N GLY A 183 -15.09 3.60 -11.51
CA GLY A 183 -15.61 3.50 -10.14
C GLY A 183 -14.58 2.99 -9.13
N HIS A 184 -13.29 3.28 -9.32
CA HIS A 184 -12.25 2.96 -8.35
C HIS A 184 -11.13 3.99 -8.29
N PHE A 185 -10.35 3.93 -7.21
CA PHE A 185 -9.05 4.59 -7.13
C PHE A 185 -8.01 3.80 -7.92
N ALA A 186 -7.05 4.48 -8.54
CA ALA A 186 -5.94 3.87 -9.27
C ALA A 186 -4.67 4.70 -9.10
N ASP A 187 -3.51 4.09 -9.33
CA ASP A 187 -2.24 4.81 -9.44
C ASP A 187 -2.28 5.78 -10.62
N LEU A 188 -1.44 6.82 -10.56
CA LEU A 188 -1.30 7.82 -11.60
C LEU A 188 0.08 7.71 -12.25
N ASN A 189 0.14 7.50 -13.56
CA ASN A 189 1.38 7.71 -14.29
C ASN A 189 1.59 9.22 -14.46
N TRP A 190 2.62 9.80 -13.83
CA TRP A 190 2.82 11.26 -13.87
C TRP A 190 3.40 11.73 -15.20
N ARG A 191 3.89 10.82 -16.04
CA ARG A 191 4.35 11.12 -17.41
C ARG A 191 3.20 11.12 -18.41
N ASP A 192 2.23 10.23 -18.21
CA ASP A 192 0.99 10.16 -18.99
C ASP A 192 -0.20 9.87 -18.09
N ALA A 193 -0.90 10.91 -17.65
CA ALA A 193 -2.05 10.76 -16.75
C ALA A 193 -3.23 9.99 -17.37
N ALA A 194 -3.25 9.78 -18.70
CA ALA A 194 -4.28 9.01 -19.37
C ALA A 194 -4.01 7.49 -19.35
N ASP A 195 -2.77 7.08 -19.06
CA ASP A 195 -2.35 5.67 -18.99
C ASP A 195 -3.23 4.90 -17.98
N PRO A 196 -4.03 3.91 -18.43
CA PRO A 196 -4.91 3.16 -17.54
C PRO A 196 -4.09 2.23 -16.65
N ARG A 197 -4.19 2.43 -15.33
CA ARG A 197 -3.56 1.56 -14.33
C ARG A 197 -4.55 0.51 -13.80
N PRO A 198 -4.09 -0.72 -13.47
CA PRO A 198 -4.97 -1.79 -13.04
C PRO A 198 -5.64 -1.49 -11.69
N LEU A 199 -6.83 -2.06 -11.48
CA LEU A 199 -7.43 -2.13 -10.15
C LEU A 199 -6.61 -3.07 -9.26
N THR A 200 -6.16 -2.56 -8.12
CA THR A 200 -5.42 -3.32 -7.10
C THR A 200 -6.03 -3.08 -5.72
N ALA A 201 -5.67 -3.91 -4.74
CA ALA A 201 -6.10 -3.72 -3.36
C ALA A 201 -5.59 -2.41 -2.73
N ALA A 202 -4.56 -1.77 -3.30
CA ALA A 202 -4.09 -0.45 -2.88
C ALA A 202 -5.17 0.64 -3.01
N ALA A 203 -6.14 0.45 -3.91
CA ALA A 203 -7.30 1.33 -4.08
C ALA A 203 -8.20 1.43 -2.82
N LEU A 204 -8.01 0.56 -1.83
CA LEU A 204 -8.74 0.57 -0.56
C LEU A 204 -8.03 1.36 0.55
N VAL A 205 -6.77 1.77 0.35
CA VAL A 205 -6.03 2.57 1.34
C VAL A 205 -6.69 3.93 1.59
N PRO A 206 -7.23 4.67 0.58
CA PRO A 206 -8.04 5.86 0.83
C PRO A 206 -9.26 5.60 1.74
N LEU A 207 -9.94 4.46 1.61
CA LEU A 207 -11.07 4.09 2.49
C LEU A 207 -10.57 3.76 3.89
N TYR A 208 -9.49 2.98 4.01
CA TYR A 208 -8.88 2.63 5.30
C TYR A 208 -8.59 3.86 6.16
N LEU A 209 -8.04 4.91 5.52
CA LEU A 209 -7.66 6.18 6.16
C LEU A 209 -8.82 7.19 6.26
N GLY A 210 -10.01 6.87 5.77
CA GLY A 210 -11.17 7.76 5.84
C GLY A 210 -11.09 8.98 4.91
N LEU A 211 -10.39 8.85 3.78
CA LEU A 211 -10.13 9.93 2.82
C LEU A 211 -11.10 9.90 1.62
N ALA A 212 -11.86 8.82 1.44
CA ALA A 212 -12.85 8.70 0.38
C ALA A 212 -14.18 9.37 0.75
N THR A 213 -15.00 9.69 -0.25
CA THR A 213 -16.42 10.02 -0.06
C THR A 213 -17.26 8.74 0.10
N GLN A 214 -18.47 8.84 0.65
CA GLN A 214 -19.38 7.69 0.76
C GLN A 214 -19.68 7.06 -0.62
N ALA A 215 -19.95 7.87 -1.65
CA ALA A 215 -20.24 7.37 -2.99
C ALA A 215 -19.06 6.60 -3.61
N GLN A 216 -17.82 7.06 -3.35
CA GLN A 216 -16.62 6.34 -3.77
C GLN A 216 -16.44 5.04 -2.99
N ALA A 217 -16.76 5.03 -1.69
CA ALA A 217 -16.71 3.81 -0.90
C ALA A 217 -17.73 2.78 -1.38
N ASP A 218 -18.96 3.20 -1.70
CA ASP A 218 -20.00 2.34 -2.27
C ASP A 218 -19.56 1.74 -3.62
N ALA A 219 -18.95 2.56 -4.48
CA ALA A 219 -18.42 2.12 -5.77
C ALA A 219 -17.24 1.15 -5.59
N MET A 220 -16.29 1.45 -4.70
CA MET A 220 -15.18 0.55 -4.36
C MET A 220 -15.67 -0.77 -3.78
N ALA A 221 -16.71 -0.75 -2.95
CA ALA A 221 -17.31 -1.96 -2.40
C ALA A 221 -17.87 -2.86 -3.51
N ALA A 222 -18.49 -2.27 -4.54
CA ALA A 222 -18.92 -3.02 -5.73
C ALA A 222 -17.73 -3.56 -6.54
N GLN A 223 -16.65 -2.78 -6.71
CA GLN A 223 -15.44 -3.22 -7.41
C GLN A 223 -14.74 -4.39 -6.70
N VAL A 224 -14.63 -4.33 -5.37
CA VAL A 224 -14.10 -5.43 -4.56
C VAL A 224 -14.87 -6.71 -4.79
N GLN A 225 -16.21 -6.67 -4.69
CA GLN A 225 -17.04 -7.85 -4.88
C GLN A 225 -16.94 -8.44 -6.28
N ARG A 226 -16.79 -7.58 -7.31
CA ARG A 226 -16.72 -8.04 -8.69
C ARG A 226 -15.36 -8.61 -9.09
N HIS A 227 -14.27 -8.04 -8.58
CA HIS A 227 -12.95 -8.27 -9.16
C HIS A 227 -11.88 -8.74 -8.17
N LEU A 228 -11.99 -8.40 -6.88
CA LEU A 228 -10.92 -8.66 -5.91
C LEU A 228 -11.30 -9.67 -4.83
N LEU A 229 -12.58 -9.93 -4.57
CA LEU A 229 -12.98 -10.91 -3.57
C LEU A 229 -12.87 -12.33 -4.12
N GLY A 230 -11.87 -13.08 -3.65
CA GLY A 230 -11.69 -14.51 -3.90
C GLY A 230 -12.44 -15.40 -2.91
N ALA A 231 -12.32 -16.72 -3.10
CA ALA A 231 -12.90 -17.72 -2.21
C ALA A 231 -12.34 -17.61 -0.78
N ASN A 232 -11.06 -17.25 -0.67
CA ASN A 232 -10.26 -17.36 0.53
C ASN A 232 -9.75 -16.01 1.07
N GLY A 233 -10.30 -14.90 0.58
CA GLY A 233 -9.95 -13.56 0.99
C GLY A 233 -9.91 -12.61 -0.21
N LEU A 234 -9.28 -11.46 -0.01
CA LEU A 234 -9.07 -10.45 -1.04
C LEU A 234 -7.79 -10.76 -1.85
N LEU A 235 -7.92 -10.74 -3.17
CA LEU A 235 -6.81 -10.74 -4.13
C LEU A 235 -6.02 -9.44 -4.04
N THR A 236 -4.72 -9.54 -4.30
CA THR A 236 -3.82 -8.38 -4.40
C THR A 236 -4.15 -7.53 -5.63
N THR A 237 -4.32 -8.18 -6.78
CA THR A 237 -4.78 -7.63 -8.05
C THR A 237 -5.65 -8.66 -8.76
N ALA A 238 -6.33 -8.27 -9.84
CA ALA A 238 -7.00 -9.22 -10.74
C ALA A 238 -6.08 -9.77 -11.85
N LEU A 239 -4.77 -9.47 -11.80
CA LEU A 239 -3.80 -9.81 -12.83
C LEU A 239 -3.15 -11.16 -12.51
N THR A 240 -2.97 -12.03 -13.49
CA THR A 240 -2.21 -13.29 -13.33
C THR A 240 -0.88 -13.16 -14.06
N THR A 241 0.18 -12.83 -13.31
CA THR A 241 1.48 -12.43 -13.87
C THR A 241 2.61 -13.40 -13.47
N GLY A 242 2.37 -14.25 -12.47
CA GLY A 242 3.41 -15.06 -11.82
C GLY A 242 4.21 -14.30 -10.75
N GLN A 243 3.99 -12.99 -10.61
CA GLN A 243 4.58 -12.19 -9.54
C GLN A 243 3.83 -12.38 -8.22
N GLN A 244 4.50 -12.16 -7.09
CA GLN A 244 3.94 -12.50 -5.79
C GLN A 244 2.87 -11.51 -5.28
N TRP A 245 2.92 -10.25 -5.72
CA TRP A 245 1.90 -9.24 -5.41
C TRP A 245 0.85 -9.12 -6.52
N ASP A 246 0.37 -10.25 -7.03
CA ASP A 246 -0.69 -10.36 -8.03
C ASP A 246 -1.59 -11.58 -7.74
N ALA A 247 -2.65 -11.77 -8.53
CA ALA A 247 -3.45 -12.98 -8.44
C ALA A 247 -2.57 -14.24 -8.69
N PRO A 248 -2.82 -15.33 -7.94
CA PRO A 248 -3.95 -15.53 -7.04
C PRO A 248 -3.67 -15.16 -5.58
N ASN A 249 -2.58 -14.46 -5.27
CA ASN A 249 -2.15 -14.25 -3.89
C ASN A 249 -2.98 -13.17 -3.17
N GLY A 250 -3.22 -13.40 -1.89
CA GLY A 250 -3.69 -12.43 -0.92
C GLY A 250 -2.72 -12.28 0.25
N TRP A 251 -2.57 -11.05 0.72
CA TRP A 251 -1.63 -10.68 1.78
C TRP A 251 -2.37 -10.08 2.97
N ALA A 252 -1.97 -10.46 4.18
CA ALA A 252 -2.65 -10.08 5.41
C ALA A 252 -2.88 -8.57 5.57
N PRO A 253 -1.88 -7.69 5.30
CA PRO A 253 -2.06 -6.24 5.41
C PRO A 253 -3.19 -5.71 4.52
N LEU A 254 -3.33 -6.26 3.30
CA LEU A 254 -4.36 -5.86 2.34
C LEU A 254 -5.75 -6.29 2.81
N GLN A 255 -5.86 -7.48 3.42
CA GLN A 255 -7.12 -7.92 4.03
C GLN A 255 -7.59 -6.95 5.11
N TRP A 256 -6.66 -6.57 6.00
CA TRP A 256 -6.94 -5.66 7.11
C TRP A 256 -7.40 -4.30 6.62
N MET A 257 -6.61 -3.66 5.75
CA MET A 257 -6.91 -2.33 5.22
C MET A 257 -8.25 -2.33 4.46
N ALA A 258 -8.50 -3.36 3.65
CA ALA A 258 -9.76 -3.52 2.93
C ALA A 258 -10.96 -3.64 3.87
N ALA A 259 -10.91 -4.56 4.84
CA ALA A 259 -12.01 -4.80 5.76
C ALA A 259 -12.27 -3.58 6.65
N GLN A 260 -11.23 -2.95 7.19
CA GLN A 260 -11.37 -1.74 8.01
C GLN A 260 -11.85 -0.53 7.20
N GLY A 261 -11.36 -0.36 5.97
CA GLY A 261 -11.83 0.67 5.05
C GLY A 261 -13.31 0.50 4.74
N LEU A 262 -13.74 -0.70 4.33
CA LEU A 262 -15.16 -0.98 4.06
C LEU A 262 -16.03 -0.79 5.31
N LEU A 263 -15.57 -1.24 6.48
CA LEU A 263 -16.26 -1.06 7.75
C LEU A 263 -16.47 0.42 8.08
N ARG A 264 -15.45 1.27 7.87
CA ARG A 264 -15.51 2.71 8.14
C ARG A 264 -16.64 3.41 7.38
N TYR A 265 -17.00 2.91 6.21
CA TYR A 265 -18.06 3.45 5.35
C TYR A 265 -19.36 2.64 5.40
N GLY A 266 -19.56 1.81 6.43
CA GLY A 266 -20.83 1.12 6.66
C GLY A 266 -21.01 -0.21 5.91
N HIS A 267 -20.00 -0.69 5.18
CA HIS A 267 -20.03 -1.97 4.46
C HIS A 267 -19.70 -3.17 5.36
N LEU A 268 -20.36 -3.26 6.52
CA LEU A 268 -20.07 -4.27 7.55
C LEU A 268 -20.12 -5.70 7.02
N ALA A 269 -21.12 -6.04 6.19
CA ALA A 269 -21.28 -7.39 5.65
C ALA A 269 -20.07 -7.79 4.78
N GLN A 270 -19.60 -6.89 3.91
CA GLN A 270 -18.46 -7.14 3.02
C GLN A 270 -17.15 -7.19 3.80
N ALA A 271 -16.97 -6.31 4.80
CA ALA A 271 -15.84 -6.35 5.70
C ALA A 271 -15.74 -7.68 6.46
N ARG A 272 -16.87 -8.16 7.02
CA ARG A 272 -16.95 -9.46 7.70
C ARG A 272 -16.71 -10.63 6.75
N ASP A 273 -17.15 -10.54 5.50
CA ASP A 273 -16.92 -11.59 4.50
C ASP A 273 -15.44 -11.76 4.19
N ILE A 274 -14.71 -10.66 3.94
CA ILE A 274 -13.24 -10.67 3.77
C ILE A 274 -12.56 -11.32 4.98
N ALA A 275 -12.87 -10.84 6.19
CA ALA A 275 -12.25 -11.34 7.42
C ALA A 275 -12.55 -12.83 7.66
N THR A 276 -13.79 -13.26 7.39
CA THR A 276 -14.22 -14.65 7.56
C THR A 276 -13.47 -15.58 6.61
N ARG A 277 -13.42 -15.24 5.31
CA ARG A 277 -12.72 -16.03 4.30
C ARG A 277 -11.24 -16.13 4.57
N TRP A 278 -10.59 -15.00 4.88
CA TRP A 278 -9.18 -14.96 5.23
C TRP A 278 -8.87 -15.82 6.45
N CYS A 279 -9.59 -15.64 7.56
CA CYS A 279 -9.35 -16.42 8.77
C CYS A 279 -9.63 -17.91 8.56
N ALA A 280 -10.62 -18.27 7.74
CA ALA A 280 -10.89 -19.66 7.41
C ALA A 280 -9.73 -20.27 6.59
N SER A 281 -9.19 -19.52 5.61
CA SER A 281 -8.03 -19.94 4.82
C SER A 281 -6.79 -20.16 5.68
N VAL A 282 -6.42 -19.15 6.50
CA VAL A 282 -5.29 -19.25 7.43
C VAL A 282 -5.43 -20.45 8.37
N HIS A 283 -6.64 -20.66 8.92
CA HIS A 283 -6.90 -21.78 9.82
C HIS A 283 -6.78 -23.15 9.11
N ARG A 284 -7.29 -23.29 7.87
CA ARG A 284 -7.16 -24.54 7.11
C ARG A 284 -5.69 -24.88 6.82
N VAL A 285 -4.90 -23.91 6.35
CA VAL A 285 -3.47 -24.11 6.11
C VAL A 285 -2.74 -24.45 7.39
N TYR A 286 -3.07 -23.80 8.50
CA TYR A 286 -2.50 -24.13 9.81
C TYR A 286 -2.80 -25.57 10.22
N LEU A 287 -4.05 -26.05 10.07
CA LEU A 287 -4.39 -27.45 10.37
C LEU A 287 -3.66 -28.45 9.47
N ALA A 288 -3.41 -28.10 8.20
CA ALA A 288 -2.72 -28.97 7.26
C ALA A 288 -1.20 -29.02 7.45
N THR A 289 -0.58 -27.91 7.89
CA THR A 289 0.89 -27.73 7.86
C THR A 289 1.51 -27.48 9.22
N GLY A 290 0.73 -27.05 10.21
CA GLY A 290 1.21 -26.53 11.49
C GLY A 290 1.82 -25.12 11.42
N ARG A 291 1.68 -24.40 10.29
CA ARG A 291 2.37 -23.13 10.02
C ARG A 291 1.40 -22.01 9.66
N LEU A 292 1.80 -20.77 9.97
CA LEU A 292 1.20 -19.55 9.41
C LEU A 292 2.19 -18.98 8.40
N LEU A 293 1.71 -18.67 7.20
CA LEU A 293 2.56 -18.27 6.08
C LEU A 293 2.52 -16.77 5.82
N GLU A 294 3.49 -16.30 5.05
CA GLU A 294 3.60 -14.92 4.53
C GLU A 294 2.38 -14.51 3.69
N LYS A 295 1.95 -15.37 2.77
CA LYS A 295 0.91 -15.13 1.75
C LYS A 295 0.14 -16.40 1.43
N TYR A 296 -1.09 -16.24 0.92
CA TYR A 296 -2.04 -17.33 0.68
C TYR A 296 -2.62 -17.23 -0.72
N ASP A 297 -2.84 -18.36 -1.37
CA ASP A 297 -3.66 -18.41 -2.58
C ASP A 297 -5.12 -18.12 -2.15
N VAL A 298 -5.71 -17.06 -2.67
CA VAL A 298 -7.09 -16.69 -2.32
C VAL A 298 -8.12 -17.24 -3.31
N ALA A 299 -7.69 -17.91 -4.37
CA ALA A 299 -8.54 -18.61 -5.34
C ALA A 299 -8.70 -20.10 -4.99
N GLU A 300 -7.63 -20.75 -4.52
CA GLU A 300 -7.56 -22.18 -4.19
C GLU A 300 -7.11 -22.41 -2.73
N ASP A 301 -7.42 -23.57 -2.17
CA ASP A 301 -7.08 -23.94 -0.78
C ASP A 301 -5.62 -24.40 -0.63
N LYS A 302 -4.66 -23.50 -0.91
CA LYS A 302 -3.22 -23.80 -0.84
C LYS A 302 -2.37 -22.60 -0.40
N PRO A 303 -1.11 -22.82 0.01
CA PRO A 303 -0.13 -21.74 0.19
C PRO A 303 -0.01 -20.86 -1.07
N GLY A 304 0.19 -19.54 -0.86
CA GLY A 304 0.54 -18.64 -1.96
C GLY A 304 1.97 -18.88 -2.46
N GLY A 305 2.31 -18.36 -3.64
CA GLY A 305 3.62 -18.56 -4.27
C GLY A 305 4.00 -17.42 -5.23
N GLY A 306 4.91 -17.66 -6.17
CA GLY A 306 5.36 -16.66 -7.15
C GLY A 306 6.41 -15.68 -6.59
N GLY A 307 6.93 -14.82 -7.46
CA GLY A 307 8.05 -13.93 -7.15
C GLY A 307 9.42 -14.61 -7.20
N GLU A 308 10.41 -13.97 -6.56
CA GLU A 308 11.83 -14.36 -6.66
C GLU A 308 12.27 -15.41 -5.63
N TYR A 309 11.44 -15.72 -4.62
CA TYR A 309 11.80 -16.61 -3.51
C TYR A 309 10.62 -17.44 -2.98
N GLU A 310 10.92 -18.51 -2.24
CA GLU A 310 9.94 -19.40 -1.62
C GLU A 310 9.17 -18.74 -0.46
N THR A 311 7.91 -19.11 -0.27
CA THR A 311 7.05 -18.57 0.80
C THR A 311 7.63 -18.77 2.21
N GLN A 312 7.59 -17.73 3.04
CA GLN A 312 8.17 -17.70 4.39
C GLN A 312 7.21 -18.12 5.51
N ASP A 313 7.76 -18.64 6.61
CA ASP A 313 7.04 -19.22 7.76
C ASP A 313 6.89 -18.26 8.96
N GLY A 314 5.82 -18.46 9.75
CA GLY A 314 5.52 -17.82 11.04
C GLY A 314 4.89 -16.43 11.00
N PHE A 315 4.59 -15.90 9.81
CA PHE A 315 4.76 -14.48 9.49
C PHE A 315 4.00 -13.46 10.37
N GLY A 316 4.72 -12.43 10.85
CA GLY A 316 4.24 -11.46 11.85
C GLY A 316 2.92 -10.76 11.50
N TRP A 317 2.76 -10.25 10.27
CA TRP A 317 1.49 -9.63 9.86
C TRP A 317 0.33 -10.62 9.81
N THR A 318 0.58 -11.89 9.48
CA THR A 318 -0.48 -12.89 9.31
C THR A 318 -1.06 -13.19 10.68
N ASN A 319 -0.18 -13.37 11.66
CA ASN A 319 -0.53 -13.59 13.05
C ASN A 319 -1.32 -12.38 13.60
N GLY A 320 -0.81 -11.16 13.38
CA GLY A 320 -1.43 -9.93 13.84
C GLY A 320 -2.84 -9.73 13.29
N VAL A 321 -3.00 -9.85 11.96
CA VAL A 321 -4.29 -9.66 11.28
C VAL A 321 -5.29 -10.74 11.64
N PHE A 322 -4.86 -12.00 11.75
CA PHE A 322 -5.74 -13.10 12.16
C PHE A 322 -6.34 -12.84 13.54
N VAL A 323 -5.50 -12.49 14.52
CA VAL A 323 -5.95 -12.19 15.89
C VAL A 323 -6.79 -10.92 15.93
N ALA A 324 -6.45 -9.89 15.14
CA ALA A 324 -7.24 -8.66 15.03
C ALA A 324 -8.66 -8.91 14.49
N PHE A 325 -8.81 -9.77 13.50
CA PHE A 325 -10.14 -10.15 13.00
C PHE A 325 -10.91 -11.00 13.99
N LYS A 326 -10.29 -12.02 14.59
CA LYS A 326 -10.96 -12.92 15.54
C LYS A 326 -11.48 -12.20 16.78
N ASP A 327 -10.68 -11.31 17.35
CA ASP A 327 -11.06 -10.60 18.58
C ASP A 327 -11.93 -9.36 18.32
N GLY A 328 -11.91 -8.85 17.10
CA GLY A 328 -12.60 -7.62 16.70
C GLY A 328 -13.78 -7.91 15.78
N LEU A 329 -13.55 -7.79 14.47
CA LEU A 329 -14.61 -7.79 13.45
C LEU A 329 -15.44 -9.07 13.40
N LEU A 330 -14.88 -10.21 13.81
CA LEU A 330 -15.56 -11.52 13.85
C LEU A 330 -16.01 -11.94 15.25
N SER A 331 -15.78 -11.10 16.26
CA SER A 331 -16.33 -11.35 17.59
C SER A 331 -17.87 -11.39 17.55
N PRO A 332 -18.52 -12.26 18.34
CA PRO A 332 -19.98 -12.45 18.33
C PRO A 332 -20.79 -11.20 18.70
#